data_AF-A0A5J9SS53-F1
#
_entry.id   AF-A0A5J9SS53-F1
#
_cell.length_a   1.000
_cell.length_b   1.000
_cell.length_c   1.000
_cell.angle_alpha   90.00
_cell.angle_beta   90.00
_cell.angle_gamma   90.00
#
_symmetry.space_group_name_H-M   'P 1'
#
loop_
_entity.id
_entity.type
_entity.pdbx_description
1 polymer ?
#
loop_
_entity_poly.entity_id
_entity_poly.type
_entity_poly.pdbx_seq_one_letter_code
_entity_poly.pdbx_strand_id
1 'polypeptide(L)'
;MAVKPLILLALVLAASAEVDLGAAAAGAGGCGASRPEHLALKLAPCAPAVEDPNATPSGSCCAAVRDIWKRQTPDCLCAMLLSDPVKHAGIKVELAITIPKRCNIAGRPVGYKCGEYTLPSLQI
;
A
#
# COMPACT_ATOMS: atom_id res chain seq x y z
N MET A 1 -12.00 -20.89 -52.05
CA MET A 1 -11.79 -21.53 -50.74
C MET A 1 -10.96 -20.60 -49.85
N ALA A 2 -11.60 -19.61 -49.21
CA ALA A 2 -10.93 -18.58 -48.41
C ALA A 2 -11.48 -18.50 -46.97
N VAL A 3 -11.97 -19.63 -46.45
CA VAL A 3 -12.53 -19.72 -45.09
C VAL A 3 -11.47 -20.06 -44.05
N LYS A 4 -10.35 -20.66 -44.48
CA LYS A 4 -9.26 -21.11 -43.60
C LYS A 4 -8.52 -19.98 -42.86
N PRO A 5 -8.18 -18.82 -43.47
CA PRO A 5 -7.48 -17.76 -42.74
C PRO A 5 -8.43 -16.99 -41.79
N LEU A 6 -9.72 -16.90 -42.14
CA LEU A 6 -10.74 -16.26 -41.30
C LEU A 6 -11.04 -17.09 -40.03
N ILE A 7 -11.06 -18.43 -40.14
CA ILE A 7 -11.22 -19.33 -38.99
C ILE A 7 -9.98 -19.26 -38.06
N LEU A 8 -8.77 -19.14 -38.63
CA LEU A 8 -7.54 -18.99 -37.84
C LEU A 8 -7.47 -17.64 -37.14
N LEU A 9 -7.89 -16.55 -37.79
CA LEU A 9 -7.98 -15.24 -37.13
C LEU A 9 -9.02 -15.24 -36.00
N ALA A 10 -10.16 -15.90 -36.17
CA ALA A 10 -11.19 -15.99 -35.13
C ALA A 10 -10.71 -16.81 -33.89
N LEU A 11 -9.92 -17.86 -34.10
CA LEU A 11 -9.36 -18.68 -33.01
C LEU A 11 -8.27 -17.95 -32.20
N VAL A 12 -7.48 -17.07 -32.84
CA VAL A 12 -6.45 -16.26 -32.15
C VAL A 12 -7.08 -15.14 -31.31
N LEU A 13 -8.24 -14.60 -31.71
CA LEU A 13 -8.97 -13.61 -30.91
C LEU A 13 -9.79 -14.23 -29.76
N ALA A 14 -10.04 -15.54 -29.78
CA ALA A 14 -10.89 -16.23 -28.79
C ALA A 14 -10.10 -16.99 -27.69
N ALA A 15 -8.76 -17.02 -27.76
CA ALA A 15 -7.92 -17.41 -26.63
C ALA A 15 -7.58 -16.15 -25.80
N SER A 16 -8.58 -15.59 -25.12
CA SER A 16 -8.72 -15.75 -23.67
C SER A 16 -7.46 -15.23 -22.95
N ALA A 17 -7.31 -13.92 -22.72
CA ALA A 17 -8.13 -13.16 -21.78
C ALA A 17 -8.41 -13.94 -20.48
N GLU A 18 -7.35 -14.34 -19.78
CA GLU A 18 -7.38 -14.56 -18.33
C GLU A 18 -6.08 -14.00 -17.74
N VAL A 19 -6.01 -12.68 -17.65
CA VAL A 19 -5.26 -12.05 -16.56
C VAL A 19 -6.32 -11.37 -15.70
N ASP A 20 -7.02 -12.19 -14.92
CA ASP A 20 -7.60 -11.74 -13.66
C ASP A 20 -6.42 -11.48 -12.70
N LEU A 21 -5.66 -10.40 -12.93
CA LEU A 21 -4.75 -9.88 -11.92
C LEU A 21 -5.53 -8.87 -11.08
N GLY A 22 -6.24 -9.45 -10.13
CA GLY A 22 -6.83 -8.73 -9.04
C GLY A 22 -8.13 -8.06 -9.43
N ALA A 23 -9.23 -8.75 -9.15
CA ALA A 23 -10.13 -8.17 -8.17
C ALA A 23 -9.28 -7.62 -7.01
N ALA A 24 -8.82 -6.36 -7.16
CA ALA A 24 -8.58 -5.52 -6.01
C ALA A 24 -9.88 -5.64 -5.25
N ALA A 25 -9.87 -6.41 -4.16
CA ALA A 25 -10.84 -6.24 -3.10
C ALA A 25 -10.69 -4.76 -2.75
N ALA A 26 -11.52 -3.94 -3.38
CA ALA A 26 -11.57 -2.52 -3.17
C ALA A 26 -12.07 -2.38 -1.74
N GLY A 27 -11.13 -2.45 -0.79
CA GLY A 27 -11.28 -1.76 0.47
C GLY A 27 -11.62 -0.33 0.06
N ALA A 28 -12.88 0.03 0.25
CA ALA A 28 -13.50 1.26 -0.20
C ALA A 28 -12.50 2.41 -0.09
N GLY A 29 -11.98 2.84 -1.25
CA GLY A 29 -10.69 3.52 -1.31
C GLY A 29 -10.73 4.92 -0.71
N GLY A 30 -10.25 5.07 0.52
CA GLY A 30 -10.02 6.37 1.15
C GLY A 30 -8.92 7.20 0.46
N CYS A 31 -8.19 6.63 -0.50
CA CYS A 31 -7.01 7.22 -1.14
C CYS A 31 -7.28 8.10 -2.37
N GLY A 32 -8.55 8.35 -2.71
CA GLY A 32 -8.93 9.15 -3.88
C GLY A 32 -8.44 8.52 -5.18
N ALA A 33 -7.77 9.29 -6.03
CA ALA A 33 -7.22 8.83 -7.32
C ALA A 33 -6.01 7.88 -7.18
N SER A 34 -5.43 7.75 -5.99
CA SER A 34 -4.28 6.89 -5.74
C SER A 34 -4.72 5.50 -5.30
N ARG A 35 -4.03 4.47 -5.81
CA ARG A 35 -4.18 3.10 -5.33
C ARG A 35 -3.41 2.89 -4.01
N PRO A 36 -4.02 2.34 -2.95
CA PRO A 36 -3.35 2.10 -1.67
C PRO A 36 -2.06 1.27 -1.84
N GLU A 37 -2.05 0.30 -2.74
CA GLU A 37 -0.91 -0.58 -3.00
C GLU A 37 0.29 0.21 -3.54
N HIS A 38 0.05 1.12 -4.48
CA HIS A 38 1.09 1.97 -5.04
C HIS A 38 1.68 2.93 -4.02
N LEU A 39 0.86 3.42 -3.09
CA LEU A 39 1.32 4.28 -1.99
C LEU A 39 2.12 3.47 -0.97
N ALA A 40 1.70 2.24 -0.65
CA ALA A 40 2.44 1.34 0.22
C ALA A 40 3.83 1.01 -0.36
N LEU A 41 3.93 0.78 -1.66
CA LEU A 41 5.21 0.51 -2.33
C LEU A 41 6.20 1.69 -2.24
N LYS A 42 5.73 2.94 -2.15
CA LYS A 42 6.60 4.11 -1.94
C LYS A 42 7.31 4.08 -0.58
N LEU A 43 6.85 3.25 0.35
CA LEU A 43 7.47 3.05 1.65
C LEU A 43 8.56 1.96 1.64
N ALA A 44 8.86 1.35 0.49
CA ALA A 44 9.95 0.38 0.36
C ALA A 44 11.30 0.85 0.97
N PRO A 45 11.72 2.13 0.86
CA PRO A 45 12.95 2.61 1.50
C PRO A 45 12.95 2.54 3.04
N CYS A 46 11.80 2.31 3.66
CA CYS A 46 11.64 2.15 5.09
C CYS A 46 11.84 0.72 5.58
N ALA A 47 11.91 -0.28 4.69
CA ALA A 47 12.11 -1.69 5.04
C ALA A 47 13.19 -1.92 6.13
N PRO A 48 14.43 -1.40 6.02
CA PRO A 48 15.45 -1.65 7.06
C PRO A 48 15.07 -1.08 8.42
N ALA A 49 14.35 0.05 8.45
CA ALA A 49 13.90 0.69 9.68
C ALA A 49 12.64 0.03 10.27
N VAL A 50 11.91 -0.72 9.44
CA VAL A 50 10.76 -1.54 9.85
C VAL A 50 11.24 -2.88 10.40
N GLU A 51 12.27 -3.49 9.79
CA GLU A 51 12.85 -4.76 10.23
C GLU A 51 13.59 -4.62 11.57
N ASP A 52 14.37 -3.54 11.74
CA ASP A 52 15.05 -3.23 12.99
C ASP A 52 14.44 -1.98 13.67
N PRO A 53 13.75 -2.14 14.82
CA PRO A 53 13.17 -1.01 15.55
C PRO A 53 14.20 0.03 16.02
N ASN A 54 15.48 -0.34 16.09
CA ASN A 54 16.57 0.55 16.48
C ASN A 54 17.25 1.23 15.27
N ALA A 55 17.11 0.71 14.05
CA ALA A 55 17.82 1.22 12.86
C ALA A 55 17.26 2.55 12.35
N THR A 56 18.02 3.64 12.47
CA THR A 56 17.58 4.99 12.08
C THR A 56 16.99 5.03 10.66
N PRO A 57 15.76 5.55 10.48
CA PRO A 57 15.16 5.68 9.15
C PRO A 57 16.02 6.53 8.22
N SER A 58 16.13 6.11 6.97
CA SER A 58 16.82 6.88 5.93
C SER A 58 16.08 8.19 5.63
N GLY A 59 16.79 9.18 5.10
CA GLY A 59 16.18 10.44 4.67
C GLY A 59 15.10 10.25 3.60
N SER A 60 15.30 9.28 2.69
CA SER A 60 14.33 8.91 1.66
C SER A 60 13.08 8.25 2.25
N CYS A 61 13.24 7.38 3.26
CA CYS A 61 12.11 6.83 4.02
C CYS A 61 11.28 7.96 4.64
N CYS A 62 11.90 8.86 5.40
CA CYS A 62 11.17 9.93 6.08
C CYS A 62 10.52 10.93 5.11
N ALA A 63 11.14 11.19 3.96
CA ALA A 63 10.52 12.00 2.91
C ALA A 63 9.24 11.34 2.37
N ALA A 64 9.31 10.05 2.02
CA ALA A 64 8.16 9.30 1.51
C ALA A 64 7.01 9.23 2.53
N VAL A 65 7.32 8.91 3.79
CA VAL A 65 6.31 8.85 4.86
C VAL A 65 5.68 10.22 5.04
N ARG A 66 6.46 11.30 5.11
CA ARG A 66 5.95 12.67 5.27
C ARG A 66 5.03 13.09 4.12
N ASP A 67 5.40 12.76 2.89
CA ASP A 67 4.61 13.14 1.72
C ASP A 67 3.26 12.42 1.70
N ILE A 68 3.25 11.14 2.04
CA ILE A 68 2.02 10.35 2.16
C ILE A 68 1.16 10.87 3.32
N TRP A 69 1.75 11.04 4.50
CA TRP A 69 1.04 11.42 5.72
C TRP A 69 0.39 12.80 5.64
N LYS A 70 1.01 13.74 4.91
CA LYS A 70 0.46 15.10 4.72
C LYS A 70 -0.63 15.17 3.66
N ARG A 71 -0.65 14.25 2.70
CA ARG A 71 -1.53 14.31 1.54
C ARG A 71 -2.74 13.39 1.65
N GLN A 72 -2.61 12.31 2.41
CA GLN A 72 -3.63 11.27 2.48
C GLN A 72 -4.47 11.37 3.74
N THR A 73 -5.74 10.96 3.60
CA THR A 73 -6.69 10.88 4.72
C THR A 73 -6.37 9.68 5.61
N PRO A 74 -6.80 9.69 6.89
CA PRO A 74 -6.68 8.52 7.77
C PRO A 74 -7.28 7.24 7.18
N ASP A 75 -8.41 7.33 6.46
CA ASP A 75 -9.00 6.20 5.72
C ASP A 75 -8.02 5.61 4.70
N CYS A 76 -7.34 6.46 3.93
CA CYS A 76 -6.31 6.00 3.00
C CYS A 76 -5.12 5.35 3.72
N LEU A 77 -4.69 5.92 4.85
CA LEU A 77 -3.63 5.33 5.66
C LEU A 77 -4.01 3.92 6.12
N CYS A 78 -5.25 3.71 6.56
CA CYS A 78 -5.78 2.39 6.89
C CYS A 78 -5.79 1.45 5.68
N ALA A 79 -6.26 1.93 4.52
CA ALA A 79 -6.29 1.13 3.30
C ALA A 79 -4.88 0.67 2.88
N MET A 80 -3.85 1.52 3.04
CA MET A 80 -2.46 1.12 2.79
C MET A 80 -1.97 0.06 3.77
N LEU A 81 -2.23 0.23 5.08
CA LEU A 81 -1.83 -0.76 6.09
C LEU A 81 -2.48 -2.13 5.88
N LEU A 82 -3.70 -2.13 5.36
CA LEU A 82 -4.47 -3.34 5.05
C LEU A 82 -4.24 -3.85 3.62
N SER A 83 -3.39 -3.19 2.83
CA SER A 83 -3.10 -3.58 1.45
C SER A 83 -2.17 -4.79 1.37
N ASP A 84 -2.25 -5.50 0.26
CA ASP A 84 -1.47 -6.71 0.03
C ASP A 84 0.05 -6.50 0.13
N PRO A 85 0.67 -5.42 -0.40
CA PRO A 85 2.10 -5.20 -0.23
C PRO A 85 2.57 -5.22 1.23
N VAL A 86 1.80 -4.65 2.15
CA VAL A 86 2.14 -4.61 3.58
C VAL A 86 1.98 -6.00 4.20
N LYS A 87 0.90 -6.71 3.86
CA LYS A 87 0.65 -8.08 4.32
C LYS A 87 1.72 -9.06 3.83
N HIS A 88 2.06 -9.00 2.55
CA HIS A 88 3.04 -9.89 1.92
C HIS A 88 4.47 -9.63 2.37
N ALA A 89 4.80 -8.36 2.69
CA ALA A 89 6.11 -8.02 3.24
C ALA A 89 6.33 -8.53 4.68
N GLY A 90 5.32 -9.18 5.30
CA GLY A 90 5.42 -9.67 6.68
C GLY A 90 5.63 -8.54 7.69
N ILE A 91 5.29 -7.31 7.31
CA ILE A 91 5.52 -6.12 8.13
C ILE A 91 4.58 -6.20 9.32
N LYS A 92 5.16 -6.30 10.51
CA LYS A 92 4.41 -6.10 11.77
C LYS A 92 3.96 -4.66 11.81
N VAL A 93 2.65 -4.45 11.85
CA VAL A 93 2.05 -3.11 11.87
C VAL A 93 2.60 -2.32 13.07
N GLU A 94 2.90 -3.00 14.18
CA GLU A 94 3.53 -2.45 15.39
C GLU A 94 4.90 -1.80 15.14
N LEU A 95 5.67 -2.28 14.16
CA LEU A 95 6.96 -1.70 13.80
C LEU A 95 6.78 -0.53 12.81
N ALA A 96 5.88 -0.69 11.84
CA ALA A 96 5.57 0.34 10.85
C ALA A 96 5.03 1.63 11.48
N ILE A 97 4.21 1.53 12.54
CA ILE A 97 3.67 2.70 13.26
C ILE A 97 4.72 3.52 14.01
N THR A 98 5.92 2.97 14.26
CA THR A 98 6.99 3.72 14.93
C THR A 98 7.72 4.66 13.96
N ILE A 99 7.69 4.35 12.65
CA ILE A 99 8.42 5.12 11.63
C ILE A 99 8.00 6.60 11.60
N PRO A 100 6.70 6.97 11.60
CA PRO A 100 6.31 8.38 11.66
C PRO A 100 6.85 9.12 12.88
N LYS A 101 7.03 8.44 14.02
CA LYS A 101 7.67 9.03 15.19
C LYS A 101 9.15 9.26 14.96
N ARG A 102 9.85 8.23 14.49
CA ARG A 102 11.30 8.25 14.28
C ARG A 102 11.70 9.25 13.19
N CYS A 103 10.79 9.52 12.25
CA CYS A 103 10.89 10.58 11.26
C CYS A 103 10.41 11.96 11.74
N ASN A 104 10.01 12.11 13.00
CA ASN A 104 9.52 13.35 13.61
C ASN A 104 8.37 14.03 12.84
N ILE A 105 7.40 13.26 12.36
CA ILE A 105 6.27 13.78 11.57
C ILE A 105 5.17 14.28 12.52
N ALA A 106 4.78 15.56 12.41
CA ALA A 106 3.69 16.16 13.20
C ALA A 106 2.29 15.81 12.63
N GLY A 107 1.24 16.01 13.45
CA GLY A 107 -0.16 15.89 13.00
C GLY A 107 -0.62 14.46 12.71
N ARG A 108 -0.11 13.47 13.44
CA ARG A 108 -0.42 12.07 13.20
C ARG A 108 -1.83 11.72 13.69
N PRO A 109 -2.66 10.98 12.94
CA PRO A 109 -4.00 10.58 13.37
C PRO A 109 -3.89 9.57 14.51
N VAL A 110 -4.19 10.05 15.72
CA VAL A 110 -4.18 9.27 16.96
C VAL A 110 -5.58 8.73 17.22
N GLY A 111 -5.68 7.44 17.57
CA GLY A 111 -6.96 6.82 17.95
C GLY A 111 -7.88 6.49 16.78
N TYR A 112 -7.37 6.57 15.54
CA TYR A 112 -8.15 6.27 14.34
C TYR A 112 -8.30 4.77 14.12
N LYS A 113 -9.51 4.27 13.87
CA LYS A 113 -9.77 2.84 13.70
C LYS A 113 -9.65 2.39 12.23
N CYS A 114 -8.70 1.51 11.97
CA CYS A 114 -8.48 0.77 10.74
C CYS A 114 -9.02 -0.67 10.88
N GLY A 115 -10.33 -0.86 10.75
CA GLY A 115 -10.96 -2.15 11.05
C GLY A 115 -10.78 -2.54 12.51
N GLU A 116 -10.23 -3.73 12.78
CA GLU A 116 -9.90 -4.18 14.14
C GLU A 116 -8.66 -3.49 14.73
N TYR A 117 -7.83 -2.85 13.89
CA TYR A 117 -6.63 -2.15 14.34
C TYR A 117 -6.94 -0.70 14.67
N THR A 118 -6.57 -0.21 15.85
CA THR A 118 -6.62 1.22 16.14
C THR A 118 -5.21 1.77 15.97
N LEU A 119 -5.03 2.80 15.13
CA LEU A 119 -3.79 3.56 15.07
C LEU A 119 -3.46 4.03 16.49
N PRO A 120 -2.43 3.46 17.14
CA PRO A 120 -2.17 3.76 18.52
C PRO A 120 -1.83 5.23 18.64
N SER A 121 -2.18 5.81 19.78
CA SER A 121 -1.56 7.04 20.24
C SER A 121 -0.07 6.89 19.99
N LEU A 122 0.49 7.78 19.18
CA LEU A 122 1.93 7.88 18.92
C LEU A 122 2.63 8.46 20.15
N GLN A 123 2.39 7.80 21.29
CA GLN A 123 2.90 8.01 22.62
C GLN A 123 3.70 6.77 22.99
N ILE A 124 4.97 6.79 22.61
CA ILE A 124 6.15 6.74 23.48
C ILE A 124 7.22 7.39 22.66
#